data_AF-A0A4U0VUC5-F1
#
_entry.id   AF-A0A4U0VUC5-F1
#
_cell.length_a   1.000
_cell.length_b   1.000
_cell.length_c   1.000
_cell.angle_alpha   90.00
_cell.angle_beta   90.00
_cell.angle_gamma   90.00
#
_symmetry.space_group_name_H-M   'P 1'
#
loop_
_entity.id
_entity.type
_entity.pdbx_description
1 polymer ?
#
loop_
_entity_poly.entity_id
_entity_poly.type
_entity_poly.pdbx_seq_one_letter_code
_entity_poly.pdbx_strand_id
1 'polypeptide(L)'
;MSAPSGAHVFRERPSRIRIITYNCWGLKFIAQHRHERLTEIGLLLAAADPAPDIVGLQECWTQQDYRTIRDKTKHILPYGKFYYSGIFGSGLAILSRWPIEESDMYRYPLNGRPAAFFRGDWYVGKGVASARIRFGSAHKDVVEVFCTHLHAPYEAEPNDSYLCHRTAQAWEIAKLLRHASERGHLVIGLGDFNMRPLSLAHRLIETHSPVRDAWRILHPDSSLGSTEDITESRRGRPIPTIEYNLVENGATCDSALNTWRWNKGEQKKLRRGQEVIVNVKTQDPGAKRLDYIFFAPPDQSFPAGPSLEWAVDSVNVGMTSRHPTLRCSLSDHFSVEATLVCRRKPLPLPSGMESAPTAPPTNDKSVTEMFGSTPRNSNIGTMVSLMPSSSCLFPISLYDEILMMISSYNLRERRQRRLRLYHFGAEIGIAAGCLTAIWWSPRNFVSFFLMLLSTIGLSAGVIDGLMGGLFVGSELRALKEFEWEVKNARRMAAGGDPTDDLAEGEGKV
;
A
#
# COMPACT_ATOMS: atom_id res chain seq x y z
N MET A 1 14.17 -48.59 6.33
CA MET A 1 13.55 -47.29 6.65
C MET A 1 14.46 -46.20 6.11
N SER A 2 14.22 -45.79 4.86
CA SER A 2 14.97 -44.74 4.18
C SER A 2 14.36 -43.38 4.52
N ALA A 3 15.18 -42.45 5.00
CA ALA A 3 14.81 -41.07 5.19
C ALA A 3 14.44 -40.43 3.83
N PRO A 4 13.43 -39.53 3.76
CA PRO A 4 13.16 -38.81 2.54
C PRO A 4 14.27 -37.78 2.31
N SER A 5 15.07 -37.98 1.27
CA SER A 5 16.04 -37.00 0.79
C SER A 5 15.30 -35.83 0.13
N GLY A 6 14.94 -34.82 0.92
CA GLY A 6 14.46 -33.54 0.42
C GLY A 6 15.63 -32.69 -0.08
N ALA A 7 16.28 -33.11 -1.16
CA ALA A 7 17.21 -32.23 -1.87
C ALA A 7 16.39 -31.06 -2.42
N HIS A 8 16.63 -29.85 -1.91
CA HIS A 8 16.09 -28.62 -2.47
C HIS A 8 16.54 -28.52 -3.93
N VAL A 9 15.65 -28.88 -4.85
CA VAL A 9 15.85 -28.68 -6.28
C VAL A 9 16.00 -27.17 -6.49
N PHE A 10 17.22 -26.69 -6.65
CA PHE A 10 17.50 -25.32 -7.05
C PHE A 10 16.87 -25.13 -8.43
N ARG A 11 15.70 -24.47 -8.46
CA ARG A 11 14.94 -24.24 -9.69
C ARG A 11 15.68 -23.24 -10.57
N GLU A 12 15.59 -23.45 -11.88
CA GLU A 12 15.99 -22.43 -12.85
C GLU A 12 15.26 -21.11 -12.58
N ARG A 13 15.98 -20.00 -12.78
CA ARG A 13 15.45 -18.65 -12.64
C ARG A 13 14.22 -18.46 -13.57
N PRO A 14 13.08 -17.94 -13.08
CA PRO A 14 11.92 -17.69 -13.91
C PRO A 14 12.19 -16.56 -14.92
N SER A 15 11.64 -16.71 -16.13
CA SER A 15 11.59 -15.63 -17.13
C SER A 15 10.39 -14.70 -16.93
N ARG A 16 9.43 -15.06 -16.08
CA ARG A 16 8.19 -14.34 -15.81
C ARG A 16 7.80 -14.47 -14.33
N ILE A 17 7.33 -13.39 -13.72
CA ILE A 17 6.78 -13.38 -12.35
C ILE A 17 5.41 -12.70 -12.38
N ARG A 18 4.34 -13.43 -12.04
CA ARG A 18 2.98 -12.85 -11.86
C ARG A 18 2.75 -12.50 -10.39
N ILE A 19 2.38 -11.25 -10.15
CA ILE A 19 2.19 -10.66 -8.83
C ILE A 19 0.73 -10.23 -8.70
N ILE A 20 0.11 -10.53 -7.57
CA ILE A 20 -1.24 -10.08 -7.24
C ILE A 20 -1.20 -9.39 -5.88
N THR A 21 -1.87 -8.25 -5.75
CA THR A 21 -2.18 -7.68 -4.45
C THR A 21 -3.66 -7.42 -4.26
N TYR A 22 -4.16 -7.65 -3.05
CA TYR A 22 -5.58 -7.61 -2.78
C TYR A 22 -5.93 -7.32 -1.33
N ASN A 23 -6.65 -6.22 -1.10
CA ASN A 23 -7.34 -5.95 0.16
C ASN A 23 -8.58 -6.86 0.25
N CYS A 24 -8.63 -7.75 1.25
CA CYS A 24 -9.65 -8.79 1.40
C CYS A 24 -10.93 -8.32 2.13
N TRP A 25 -10.92 -7.15 2.76
CA TRP A 25 -11.99 -6.66 3.64
C TRP A 25 -12.47 -7.72 4.65
N GLY A 26 -11.51 -8.25 5.42
CA GLY A 26 -11.71 -9.38 6.33
C GLY A 26 -12.06 -8.98 7.77
N LEU A 27 -12.62 -7.79 8.02
CA LEU A 27 -12.82 -7.27 9.37
C LEU A 27 -13.72 -8.19 10.21
N LYS A 28 -13.19 -8.69 11.33
CA LYS A 28 -13.94 -9.57 12.23
C LYS A 28 -15.13 -8.80 12.84
N PHE A 29 -16.32 -9.39 12.77
CA PHE A 29 -17.61 -8.84 13.24
C PHE A 29 -18.21 -7.68 12.42
N ILE A 30 -17.44 -7.03 11.54
CA ILE A 30 -17.95 -5.92 10.70
C ILE A 30 -18.23 -6.39 9.28
N ALA A 31 -17.29 -7.12 8.67
CA ALA A 31 -17.39 -7.49 7.27
C ALA A 31 -18.43 -8.61 7.07
N GLN A 32 -19.40 -8.37 6.18
CA GLN A 32 -20.47 -9.33 5.90
C GLN A 32 -19.93 -10.53 5.11
N HIS A 33 -20.47 -11.73 5.38
CA HIS A 33 -20.11 -12.99 4.70
C HIS A 33 -18.59 -13.24 4.64
N ARG A 34 -17.87 -12.84 5.69
CA ARG A 34 -16.39 -12.85 5.70
C ARG A 34 -15.83 -14.21 5.33
N HIS A 35 -16.30 -15.27 5.97
CA HIS A 35 -15.71 -16.61 5.81
C HIS A 35 -15.91 -17.13 4.38
N GLU A 36 -17.12 -16.98 3.84
CA GLU A 36 -17.50 -17.41 2.50
C GLU A 36 -16.70 -16.63 1.44
N ARG A 37 -16.64 -15.30 1.57
CA ARG A 37 -15.84 -14.46 0.66
C ARG A 37 -14.37 -14.81 0.70
N LEU A 38 -13.74 -14.91 1.87
CA LEU A 38 -12.31 -15.22 1.96
C LEU A 38 -11.99 -16.65 1.52
N THR A 39 -12.93 -17.58 1.66
CA THR A 39 -12.81 -18.92 1.04
C THR A 39 -12.80 -18.82 -0.49
N GLU A 40 -13.74 -18.07 -1.06
CA GLU A 40 -13.82 -17.87 -2.51
C GLU A 40 -12.60 -17.15 -3.08
N ILE A 41 -12.06 -16.17 -2.35
CA ILE A 41 -10.78 -15.51 -2.70
C ILE A 41 -9.66 -16.55 -2.82
N GLY A 42 -9.55 -17.48 -1.87
CA GLY A 42 -8.57 -18.56 -1.94
C GLY A 42 -8.80 -19.50 -3.13
N LEU A 43 -10.05 -19.78 -3.51
CA LEU A 43 -10.40 -20.59 -4.67
C LEU A 43 -10.06 -19.88 -5.99
N LEU A 44 -10.37 -18.59 -6.13
CA LEU A 44 -10.03 -17.82 -7.33
C LEU A 44 -8.52 -17.66 -7.50
N LEU A 45 -7.77 -17.43 -6.42
CA LEU A 45 -6.30 -17.39 -6.48
C LEU A 45 -5.73 -18.74 -6.93
N ALA A 46 -6.28 -19.84 -6.44
CA ALA A 46 -5.88 -21.20 -6.81
C ALA A 46 -6.21 -21.54 -8.28
N ALA A 47 -7.34 -21.06 -8.79
CA ALA A 47 -7.82 -21.32 -10.14
C ALA A 47 -7.30 -20.31 -11.18
N ALA A 48 -6.56 -19.28 -10.76
CA ALA A 48 -6.10 -18.23 -11.64
C ALA A 48 -5.11 -18.78 -12.68
N ASP A 49 -5.30 -18.43 -13.95
CA ASP A 49 -4.48 -18.88 -15.06
C ASP A 49 -3.98 -17.66 -15.88
N PRO A 50 -2.66 -17.47 -16.07
CA PRO A 50 -1.53 -18.27 -15.54
C PRO A 50 -1.37 -18.17 -14.02
N ALA A 51 -1.05 -19.25 -13.30
CA ALA A 51 -0.94 -19.21 -11.84
C ALA A 51 -0.07 -18.05 -11.29
N PRO A 52 -0.47 -17.37 -10.20
CA PRO A 52 0.34 -16.33 -9.58
C PRO A 52 1.58 -16.91 -8.91
N ASP A 53 2.67 -16.13 -8.89
CA ASP A 53 3.91 -16.51 -8.24
C ASP A 53 4.07 -15.85 -6.87
N ILE A 54 3.56 -14.61 -6.70
CA ILE A 54 3.60 -13.84 -5.46
C ILE A 54 2.23 -13.21 -5.24
N VAL A 55 1.67 -13.36 -4.04
CA VAL A 55 0.41 -12.73 -3.64
C VAL A 55 0.59 -12.00 -2.32
N GLY A 56 0.26 -10.71 -2.28
CA GLY A 56 0.18 -9.95 -1.04
C GLY A 56 -1.24 -9.55 -0.68
N LEU A 57 -1.66 -9.91 0.52
CA LEU A 57 -3.02 -9.69 1.01
C LEU A 57 -3.02 -8.64 2.12
N GLN A 58 -4.00 -7.74 2.07
CA GLN A 58 -4.31 -6.78 3.12
C GLN A 58 -5.67 -7.10 3.74
N GLU A 59 -5.91 -6.59 4.94
CA GLU A 59 -7.13 -6.86 5.72
C GLU A 59 -7.48 -8.35 5.89
N CYS A 60 -6.49 -9.23 5.82
CA CYS A 60 -6.59 -10.59 6.27
C CYS A 60 -6.37 -10.62 7.79
N TRP A 61 -7.41 -10.29 8.55
CA TRP A 61 -7.26 -10.00 9.99
C TRP A 61 -7.14 -11.24 10.88
N THR A 62 -7.69 -12.38 10.46
CA THR A 62 -7.75 -13.56 11.34
C THR A 62 -6.88 -14.70 10.82
N GLN A 63 -6.27 -15.42 11.77
CA GLN A 63 -5.50 -16.63 11.47
C GLN A 63 -6.34 -17.70 10.77
N GLN A 64 -7.64 -17.78 11.10
CA GLN A 64 -8.57 -18.72 10.48
C GLN A 64 -8.72 -18.40 8.99
N ASP A 65 -9.01 -17.15 8.65
CA ASP A 65 -9.22 -16.75 7.26
C ASP A 65 -7.92 -16.89 6.44
N TYR A 66 -6.77 -16.54 7.03
CA TYR A 66 -5.45 -16.80 6.40
C TYR A 66 -5.23 -18.29 6.12
N ARG A 67 -5.51 -19.16 7.10
CA ARG A 67 -5.37 -20.63 6.93
C ARG A 67 -6.29 -21.15 5.83
N THR A 68 -7.53 -20.66 5.77
CA THR A 68 -8.47 -21.01 4.70
C THR A 68 -7.89 -20.67 3.32
N ILE A 69 -7.38 -19.44 3.12
CA ILE A 69 -6.76 -19.04 1.85
C ILE A 69 -5.51 -19.91 1.57
N ARG A 70 -4.67 -20.15 2.59
CA ARG A 70 -3.48 -21.00 2.48
C ARG A 70 -3.81 -22.43 2.06
N ASP A 71 -4.84 -23.03 2.63
CA ASP A 71 -5.23 -24.40 2.32
C ASP A 71 -5.69 -24.54 0.87
N LYS A 72 -6.37 -23.52 0.32
CA LYS A 72 -6.74 -23.50 -1.09
C LYS A 72 -5.54 -23.28 -2.00
N THR A 73 -4.60 -22.42 -1.64
CA THR A 73 -3.51 -21.98 -2.54
C THR A 73 -2.18 -22.75 -2.39
N LYS A 74 -1.96 -23.53 -1.33
CA LYS A 74 -0.66 -24.15 -1.01
C LYS A 74 -0.05 -25.04 -2.10
N HIS A 75 -0.85 -25.56 -3.02
CA HIS A 75 -0.37 -26.39 -4.12
C HIS A 75 0.32 -25.57 -5.22
N ILE A 76 -0.02 -24.29 -5.39
CA ILE A 76 0.65 -23.34 -6.29
C ILE A 76 1.56 -22.34 -5.55
N LEU A 77 1.19 -21.97 -4.33
CA LEU A 77 1.89 -21.02 -3.45
C LEU A 77 2.25 -21.71 -2.11
N PRO A 78 3.20 -22.66 -2.10
CA PRO A 78 3.53 -23.47 -0.93
C PRO A 78 4.21 -22.69 0.19
N TYR A 79 4.75 -21.49 -0.08
CA TYR A 79 5.38 -20.64 0.92
C TYR A 79 4.49 -19.44 1.22
N GLY A 80 4.53 -18.96 2.44
CA GLY A 80 3.59 -17.93 2.86
C GLY A 80 3.57 -17.70 4.35
N LYS A 81 3.40 -16.44 4.69
CA LYS A 81 3.60 -15.88 6.02
C LYS A 81 2.43 -14.96 6.35
N PHE A 82 1.87 -15.18 7.54
CA PHE A 82 0.96 -14.27 8.21
C PHE A 82 1.74 -13.38 9.17
N TYR A 83 1.46 -12.08 9.17
CA TYR A 83 2.24 -11.08 9.91
C TYR A 83 1.44 -10.53 11.09
N TYR A 84 2.10 -10.36 12.24
CA TYR A 84 1.51 -9.82 13.45
C TYR A 84 2.02 -8.42 13.72
N SER A 85 1.14 -7.52 14.12
CA SER A 85 1.46 -6.16 14.57
C SER A 85 0.34 -5.64 15.46
N GLY A 86 0.64 -4.63 16.28
CA GLY A 86 -0.34 -4.02 17.18
C GLY A 86 -1.02 -5.02 18.13
N ILE A 87 -2.23 -4.69 18.55
CA ILE A 87 -3.08 -5.50 19.43
C ILE A 87 -3.97 -6.44 18.59
N PHE A 88 -4.47 -5.97 17.45
CA PHE A 88 -5.42 -6.72 16.62
C PHE A 88 -4.81 -7.42 15.40
N GLY A 89 -3.49 -7.34 15.21
CA GLY A 89 -2.79 -7.91 14.07
C GLY A 89 -2.54 -6.90 12.95
N SER A 90 -1.65 -7.23 12.01
CA SER A 90 -1.30 -6.33 10.90
C SER A 90 -2.33 -6.36 9.75
N GLY A 91 -3.10 -7.45 9.64
CA GLY A 91 -3.96 -7.71 8.48
C GLY A 91 -3.18 -8.12 7.22
N LEU A 92 -1.87 -8.33 7.31
CA LEU A 92 -1.00 -8.58 6.16
C LEU A 92 -0.60 -10.04 6.04
N ALA A 93 -0.58 -10.53 4.80
CA ALA A 93 0.01 -11.81 4.45
C ALA A 93 0.74 -11.75 3.12
N ILE A 94 1.79 -12.56 2.98
CA ILE A 94 2.50 -12.79 1.72
C ILE A 94 2.45 -14.29 1.43
N LEU A 95 2.08 -14.67 0.21
CA LEU A 95 2.13 -16.03 -0.32
C LEU A 95 3.08 -16.05 -1.51
N SER A 96 3.82 -17.14 -1.66
CA SER A 96 4.91 -17.25 -2.64
C SER A 96 5.02 -18.67 -3.18
N ARG A 97 5.33 -18.75 -4.48
CA ARG A 97 5.72 -19.99 -5.17
C ARG A 97 7.09 -20.50 -4.71
N TRP A 98 7.96 -19.61 -4.26
CA TRP A 98 9.34 -19.88 -3.87
C TRP A 98 9.60 -19.67 -2.38
N PRO A 99 10.66 -20.30 -1.81
CA PRO A 99 11.01 -20.17 -0.41
C PRO A 99 11.17 -18.72 0.05
N ILE A 100 10.55 -18.39 1.19
CA ILE A 100 10.81 -17.17 1.95
C ILE A 100 12.01 -17.47 2.85
N GLU A 101 13.16 -16.87 2.55
CA GLU A 101 14.41 -17.06 3.31
C GLU A 101 14.40 -16.24 4.60
N GLU A 102 13.93 -14.99 4.51
CA GLU A 102 13.85 -14.05 5.63
C GLU A 102 12.51 -13.31 5.57
N SER A 103 12.02 -12.89 6.75
CA SER A 103 10.75 -12.18 6.84
C SER A 103 10.68 -11.32 8.09
N ASP A 104 10.23 -10.09 7.90
CA ASP A 104 10.15 -9.07 8.95
C ASP A 104 8.81 -8.34 8.92
N MET A 105 8.40 -7.82 10.07
CA MET A 105 7.27 -6.89 10.18
C MET A 105 7.74 -5.59 10.78
N TYR A 106 7.77 -4.53 9.98
CA TYR A 106 8.08 -3.19 10.45
C TYR A 106 6.78 -2.44 10.76
N ARG A 107 6.50 -2.18 12.04
CA ARG A 107 5.35 -1.37 12.45
C ARG A 107 5.68 0.12 12.31
N TYR A 108 4.82 0.88 11.66
CA TYR A 108 5.04 2.31 11.50
C TYR A 108 5.07 3.05 12.86
N PRO A 109 6.00 4.00 13.07
CA PRO A 109 6.04 4.79 14.29
C PRO A 109 4.82 5.69 14.48
N LEU A 110 4.32 6.29 13.38
CA LEU A 110 3.12 7.11 13.34
C LEU A 110 1.95 6.29 12.77
N ASN A 111 1.00 5.92 13.64
CA ASN A 111 -0.01 4.90 13.35
C ASN A 111 -1.44 5.29 13.76
N GLY A 112 -1.76 6.59 13.71
CA GLY A 112 -3.04 7.12 14.12
C GLY A 112 -3.13 7.38 15.63
N ARG A 113 -4.36 7.49 16.16
CA ARG A 113 -4.63 7.95 17.54
C ARG A 113 -5.44 6.93 18.34
N PRO A 114 -5.07 6.60 19.60
CA PRO A 114 -5.85 5.71 20.46
C PRO A 114 -7.27 6.20 20.70
N ALA A 115 -7.45 7.52 20.86
CA ALA A 115 -8.76 8.13 21.06
C ALA A 115 -9.74 7.90 19.88
N ALA A 116 -9.21 7.62 18.68
CA ALA A 116 -10.02 7.27 17.51
C ALA A 116 -10.31 5.76 17.48
N PHE A 117 -10.81 5.22 18.59
CA PHE A 117 -11.05 3.77 18.73
C PHE A 117 -12.04 3.21 17.71
N PHE A 118 -12.99 4.03 17.24
CA PHE A 118 -13.94 3.69 16.19
C PHE A 118 -13.31 3.60 14.80
N ARG A 119 -12.10 4.16 14.60
CA ARG A 119 -11.33 4.07 13.35
C ARG A 119 -10.42 2.83 13.34
N GLY A 120 -9.86 2.45 14.49
CA GLY A 120 -9.16 1.17 14.67
C GLY A 120 -7.69 1.13 14.22
N ASP A 121 -7.24 2.02 13.33
CA ASP A 121 -5.87 2.03 12.74
C ASP A 121 -4.74 1.98 13.80
N TRP A 122 -4.93 2.63 14.94
CA TRP A 122 -3.94 2.61 16.03
C TRP A 122 -3.79 1.23 16.67
N TYR A 123 -4.90 0.52 16.85
CA TYR A 123 -4.91 -0.77 17.55
C TYR A 123 -4.42 -1.92 16.67
N VAL A 124 -4.57 -1.81 15.35
CA VAL A 124 -4.01 -2.78 14.40
C VAL A 124 -2.50 -2.60 14.23
N GLY A 125 -1.99 -1.37 14.40
CA GLY A 125 -0.57 -1.08 14.24
C GLY A 125 -0.11 -1.31 12.81
N LYS A 126 -0.57 -0.47 11.87
CA LYS A 126 -0.20 -0.55 10.45
C LYS A 126 1.32 -0.56 10.24
N GLY A 127 1.76 -1.15 9.13
CA GLY A 127 3.18 -1.37 8.89
C GLY A 127 3.47 -2.01 7.54
N VAL A 128 4.69 -2.51 7.40
CA VAL A 128 5.20 -3.19 6.20
C VAL A 128 5.62 -4.61 6.57
N ALA A 129 4.95 -5.58 5.95
CA ALA A 129 5.34 -6.97 5.95
C ALA A 129 6.39 -7.18 4.86
N SER A 130 7.55 -7.71 5.22
CA SER A 130 8.68 -7.94 4.31
C SER A 130 8.94 -9.44 4.14
N ALA A 131 9.29 -9.85 2.93
CA ALA A 131 9.72 -11.20 2.61
C ALA A 131 10.87 -11.17 1.61
N ARG A 132 12.00 -11.79 1.97
CA ARG A 132 13.11 -12.04 1.06
C ARG A 132 12.94 -13.43 0.45
N ILE A 133 12.69 -13.49 -0.87
CA ILE A 133 12.25 -14.69 -1.57
C ILE A 133 13.30 -15.11 -2.60
N ARG A 134 13.74 -16.37 -2.55
CA ARG A 134 14.74 -16.96 -3.46
C ARG A 134 14.07 -17.58 -4.68
N PHE A 135 14.11 -16.91 -5.82
CA PHE A 135 13.44 -17.39 -7.04
C PHE A 135 14.33 -18.17 -8.01
N GLY A 136 15.65 -18.25 -7.76
CA GLY A 136 16.61 -18.95 -8.62
C GLY A 136 17.83 -19.44 -7.84
N SER A 137 18.77 -20.08 -8.53
CA SER A 137 19.96 -20.69 -7.90
C SER A 137 21.06 -19.69 -7.57
N ALA A 138 21.12 -18.52 -8.24
CA ALA A 138 22.18 -17.55 -7.98
C ALA A 138 21.92 -16.79 -6.67
N HIS A 139 22.99 -16.37 -5.99
CA HIS A 139 22.89 -15.61 -4.74
C HIS A 139 22.14 -14.29 -4.88
N LYS A 140 22.10 -13.70 -6.08
CA LYS A 140 21.33 -12.49 -6.39
C LYS A 140 19.94 -12.76 -6.97
N ASP A 141 19.51 -14.01 -7.08
CA ASP A 141 18.13 -14.39 -7.50
C ASP A 141 17.14 -14.24 -6.36
N VAL A 142 17.06 -13.00 -5.88
CA VAL A 142 16.25 -12.59 -4.75
C VAL A 142 15.26 -11.55 -5.20
N VAL A 143 14.01 -11.77 -4.82
CA VAL A 143 12.99 -10.72 -4.80
C VAL A 143 12.66 -10.37 -3.36
N GLU A 144 12.77 -9.09 -3.03
CA GLU A 144 12.26 -8.57 -1.76
C GLU A 144 10.87 -7.97 -1.98
N VAL A 145 9.90 -8.55 -1.28
CA VAL A 145 8.49 -8.16 -1.36
C VAL A 145 8.09 -7.43 -0.10
N PHE A 146 7.54 -6.24 -0.25
CA PHE A 146 7.02 -5.38 0.80
C PHE A 146 5.52 -5.23 0.63
N CYS A 147 4.73 -5.90 1.48
CA CYS A 147 3.28 -5.78 1.53
C CYS A 147 2.90 -4.76 2.60
N THR A 148 2.07 -3.76 2.27
CA THR A 148 1.64 -2.75 3.24
C THR A 148 0.16 -2.43 3.15
N HIS A 149 -0.36 -1.81 4.21
CA HIS A 149 -1.65 -1.15 4.26
C HIS A 149 -1.45 0.18 4.99
N LEU A 150 -1.38 1.30 4.25
CA LEU A 150 -1.16 2.63 4.85
C LEU A 150 -2.42 3.12 5.58
N HIS A 151 -2.28 4.12 6.44
CA HIS A 151 -3.38 4.72 7.20
C HIS A 151 -4.51 5.18 6.28
N ALA A 152 -5.77 4.90 6.62
CA ALA A 152 -6.89 5.25 5.75
C ALA A 152 -7.13 6.77 5.69
N PRO A 153 -7.54 7.34 4.54
CA PRO A 153 -7.97 8.73 4.43
C PRO A 153 -9.43 8.85 4.89
N TYR A 154 -9.62 9.32 6.11
CA TYR A 154 -10.96 9.52 6.68
C TYR A 154 -11.55 10.90 6.38
N GLU A 155 -10.73 11.83 5.90
CA GLU A 155 -11.05 13.22 5.63
C GLU A 155 -10.47 13.58 4.26
N ALA A 156 -11.16 14.43 3.51
CA ALA A 156 -10.64 14.91 2.23
C ALA A 156 -9.52 15.93 2.45
N GLU A 157 -8.48 15.85 1.63
CA GLU A 157 -7.44 16.89 1.58
C GLU A 157 -8.04 18.24 1.16
N PRO A 158 -7.57 19.38 1.71
CA PRO A 158 -6.37 19.53 2.56
C PRO A 158 -6.61 19.33 4.07
N ASN A 159 -7.85 19.06 4.51
CA ASN A 159 -8.21 19.02 5.94
C ASN A 159 -7.96 17.65 6.59
N ASP A 160 -7.15 16.80 5.97
CA ASP A 160 -6.92 15.44 6.47
C ASP A 160 -5.98 15.44 7.67
N SER A 161 -6.57 15.17 8.84
CA SER A 161 -5.85 15.17 10.11
C SER A 161 -4.85 14.02 10.28
N TYR A 162 -4.78 13.09 9.32
CA TYR A 162 -3.89 11.93 9.25
C TYR A 162 -2.92 11.98 8.05
N LEU A 163 -2.91 13.06 7.27
CA LEU A 163 -1.96 13.25 6.18
C LEU A 163 -0.50 13.11 6.66
N CYS A 164 -0.19 13.66 7.84
CA CYS A 164 1.14 13.54 8.47
C CYS A 164 1.51 12.08 8.76
N HIS A 165 0.54 11.26 9.18
CA HIS A 165 0.76 9.83 9.43
C HIS A 165 1.05 9.12 8.11
N ARG A 166 0.17 9.26 7.10
CA ARG A 166 0.38 8.62 5.79
C ARG A 166 1.70 9.03 5.14
N THR A 167 2.08 10.31 5.22
CA THR A 167 3.34 10.80 4.65
C THR A 167 4.55 10.19 5.36
N ALA A 168 4.54 10.12 6.69
CA ALA A 168 5.60 9.44 7.44
C ALA A 168 5.67 7.94 7.13
N GLN A 169 4.52 7.28 6.97
CA GLN A 169 4.49 5.87 6.59
C GLN A 169 5.03 5.63 5.18
N ALA A 170 4.67 6.49 4.21
CA ALA A 170 5.20 6.47 2.86
C ALA A 170 6.73 6.68 2.85
N TRP A 171 7.24 7.53 3.73
CA TRP A 171 8.67 7.73 3.94
C TRP A 171 9.38 6.49 4.47
N GLU A 172 8.82 5.84 5.50
CA GLU A 172 9.36 4.61 6.06
C GLU A 172 9.44 3.48 5.02
N ILE A 173 8.38 3.23 4.26
CA ILE A 173 8.42 2.19 3.22
C ILE A 173 9.36 2.56 2.08
N ALA A 174 9.48 3.83 1.70
CA ALA A 174 10.45 4.26 0.69
C ALA A 174 11.90 3.94 1.10
N LYS A 175 12.25 4.11 2.39
CA LYS A 175 13.57 3.69 2.92
C LYS A 175 13.79 2.18 2.76
N LEU A 176 12.80 1.36 3.14
CA LEU A 176 12.89 -0.11 3.02
C LEU A 176 13.07 -0.56 1.56
N LEU A 177 12.28 0.00 0.64
CA LEU A 177 12.36 -0.28 -0.80
C LEU A 177 13.72 0.12 -1.37
N ARG A 178 14.24 1.29 -0.98
CA ARG A 178 15.57 1.76 -1.41
C ARG A 178 16.68 0.85 -0.90
N HIS A 179 16.67 0.50 0.38
CA HIS A 179 17.70 -0.39 0.95
C HIS A 179 17.71 -1.78 0.28
N ALA A 180 16.54 -2.30 -0.10
CA ALA A 180 16.47 -3.56 -0.85
C ALA A 180 17.08 -3.44 -2.26
N SER A 181 16.87 -2.31 -2.92
CA SER A 181 17.47 -2.04 -4.22
C SER A 181 18.99 -1.87 -4.13
N GLU A 182 19.49 -1.19 -3.09
CA GLU A 182 20.94 -1.04 -2.83
C GLU A 182 21.64 -2.38 -2.54
N ARG A 183 20.89 -3.42 -2.12
CA ARG A 183 21.40 -4.80 -2.04
C ARG A 183 21.47 -5.52 -3.39
N GLY A 184 20.99 -4.90 -4.46
CA GLY A 184 20.93 -5.47 -5.81
C GLY A 184 19.84 -6.52 -5.96
N HIS A 185 18.76 -6.44 -5.19
CA HIS A 185 17.62 -7.36 -5.30
C HIS A 185 16.56 -6.82 -6.27
N LEU A 186 15.73 -7.71 -6.82
CA LEU A 186 14.47 -7.31 -7.44
C LEU A 186 13.54 -6.80 -6.33
N VAL A 187 12.97 -5.61 -6.46
CA VAL A 187 12.14 -5.01 -5.41
C VAL A 187 10.69 -4.92 -5.87
N ILE A 188 9.79 -5.42 -5.02
CA ILE A 188 8.34 -5.31 -5.20
C ILE A 188 7.75 -4.65 -3.95
N GLY A 189 7.15 -3.47 -4.10
CA GLY A 189 6.26 -2.89 -3.10
C GLY A 189 4.82 -3.11 -3.52
N LEU A 190 3.94 -3.63 -2.65
CA LEU A 190 2.55 -3.88 -3.02
C LEU A 190 1.58 -3.68 -1.87
N GLY A 191 0.32 -3.46 -2.21
CA GLY A 191 -0.80 -3.42 -1.27
C GLY A 191 -1.69 -2.20 -1.40
N ASP A 192 -2.47 -1.96 -0.34
CA ASP A 192 -3.38 -0.83 -0.23
C ASP A 192 -2.62 0.36 0.36
N PHE A 193 -2.17 1.27 -0.50
CA PHE A 193 -1.43 2.43 -0.05
C PHE A 193 -2.33 3.57 0.40
N ASN A 194 -3.66 3.43 0.31
CA ASN A 194 -4.61 4.45 0.75
C ASN A 194 -4.26 5.88 0.22
N MET A 195 -3.69 5.91 -0.98
CA MET A 195 -3.18 7.11 -1.63
C MET A 195 -3.57 7.12 -3.10
N ARG A 196 -3.62 8.31 -3.69
CA ARG A 196 -3.96 8.48 -5.11
C ARG A 196 -2.71 8.62 -5.97
N PRO A 197 -2.80 8.32 -7.28
CA PRO A 197 -1.67 8.48 -8.18
C PRO A 197 -1.19 9.93 -8.21
N LEU A 198 0.12 10.14 -8.14
CA LEU A 198 0.76 11.47 -8.05
C LEU A 198 0.38 12.33 -6.82
N SER A 199 -0.29 11.78 -5.82
CA SER A 199 -0.39 12.43 -4.50
C SER A 199 0.99 12.60 -3.86
N LEU A 200 1.10 13.43 -2.81
CA LEU A 200 2.38 13.65 -2.12
C LEU A 200 3.04 12.33 -1.69
N ALA A 201 2.29 11.41 -1.09
CA ALA A 201 2.79 10.10 -0.66
C ALA A 201 3.28 9.22 -1.84
N HIS A 202 2.54 9.21 -2.96
CA HIS A 202 2.91 8.44 -4.15
C HIS A 202 4.22 8.98 -4.75
N ARG A 203 4.32 10.29 -4.95
CA ARG A 203 5.55 10.94 -5.45
C ARG A 203 6.73 10.73 -4.51
N LEU A 204 6.49 10.79 -3.20
CA LEU A 204 7.51 10.55 -2.19
C LEU A 204 8.11 9.14 -2.34
N ILE A 205 7.28 8.11 -2.52
CA ILE A 205 7.76 6.73 -2.71
C ILE A 205 8.59 6.60 -4.00
N GLU A 206 8.11 7.10 -5.13
CA GLU A 206 8.83 7.01 -6.41
C GLU A 206 10.11 7.86 -6.46
N THR A 207 10.21 8.89 -5.62
CA THR A 207 11.36 9.78 -5.60
C THR A 207 12.42 9.35 -4.59
N HIS A 208 11.99 8.90 -3.39
CA HIS A 208 12.89 8.45 -2.33
C HIS A 208 13.28 6.97 -2.45
N SER A 209 12.81 6.27 -3.48
CA SER A 209 13.23 4.92 -3.80
C SER A 209 13.26 4.71 -5.31
N PRO A 210 14.01 3.72 -5.83
CA PRO A 210 14.14 3.50 -7.27
C PRO A 210 12.91 2.82 -7.89
N VAL A 211 11.89 2.52 -7.09
CA VAL A 211 10.69 1.85 -7.59
C VAL A 211 9.83 2.78 -8.43
N ARG A 212 9.07 2.18 -9.34
CA ARG A 212 8.07 2.85 -10.18
C ARG A 212 6.75 2.12 -10.08
N ASP A 213 5.66 2.85 -10.14
CA ASP A 213 4.31 2.33 -10.21
C ASP A 213 4.12 1.53 -11.50
N ALA A 214 3.99 0.21 -11.37
CA ALA A 214 3.88 -0.70 -12.52
C ALA A 214 2.71 -0.34 -13.44
N TRP A 215 1.61 0.17 -12.87
CA TRP A 215 0.46 0.56 -13.67
C TRP A 215 0.74 1.81 -14.49
N ARG A 216 1.38 2.83 -13.88
CA ARG A 216 1.71 4.08 -14.60
C ARG A 216 2.86 3.92 -15.59
N ILE A 217 3.68 2.88 -15.48
CA ILE A 217 4.64 2.54 -16.54
C ILE A 217 3.90 2.24 -17.85
N LEU A 218 2.79 1.50 -17.80
CA LEU A 218 2.01 1.12 -18.98
C LEU A 218 0.90 2.12 -19.33
N HIS A 219 0.32 2.79 -18.32
CA HIS A 219 -0.74 3.79 -18.46
C HIS A 219 -0.30 5.11 -17.80
N PRO A 220 0.66 5.85 -18.39
CA PRO A 220 1.23 7.07 -17.79
C PRO A 220 0.19 8.17 -17.56
N ASP A 221 -0.90 8.10 -18.31
CA ASP A 221 -2.02 9.03 -18.28
C ASP A 221 -3.20 8.57 -17.42
N SER A 222 -3.07 7.50 -16.63
CA SER A 222 -4.15 7.01 -15.76
C SER A 222 -4.68 8.10 -14.80
N SER A 223 -5.92 7.93 -14.32
CA SER A 223 -6.58 8.88 -13.41
C SER A 223 -5.75 9.19 -12.16
N LEU A 224 -5.84 10.44 -11.68
CA LEU A 224 -5.23 10.93 -10.44
C LEU A 224 -6.20 10.86 -9.24
N GLY A 225 -7.43 10.39 -9.43
CA GLY A 225 -8.46 10.35 -8.40
C GLY A 225 -9.83 9.96 -8.96
N SER A 226 -10.89 10.20 -8.18
CA SER A 226 -12.25 10.21 -8.73
C SER A 226 -12.47 11.49 -9.55
N THR A 227 -13.50 11.52 -10.38
CA THR A 227 -13.81 12.73 -11.20
C THR A 227 -14.17 13.96 -10.37
N GLU A 228 -14.58 13.76 -9.11
CA GLU A 228 -14.91 14.82 -8.14
C GLU A 228 -13.66 15.41 -7.49
N ASP A 229 -12.52 14.72 -7.58
CA ASP A 229 -11.27 15.19 -7.00
C ASP A 229 -10.73 16.37 -7.81
N ILE A 230 -10.42 17.47 -7.13
CA ILE A 230 -9.92 18.72 -7.74
C ILE A 230 -8.76 18.47 -8.71
N THR A 231 -7.85 17.55 -8.36
CA THR A 231 -6.70 17.18 -9.20
C THR A 231 -7.11 16.54 -10.52
N GLU A 232 -8.14 15.69 -10.52
CA GLU A 232 -8.63 15.03 -11.72
C GLU A 232 -9.58 15.94 -12.51
N SER A 233 -10.49 16.66 -11.84
CA SER A 233 -11.42 17.58 -12.51
C SER A 233 -10.67 18.67 -13.31
N ARG A 234 -9.53 19.15 -12.81
CA ARG A 234 -8.67 20.13 -13.51
C ARG A 234 -8.07 19.62 -14.83
N ARG A 235 -8.02 18.31 -15.04
CA ARG A 235 -7.51 17.72 -16.30
C ARG A 235 -8.53 17.85 -17.45
N GLY A 236 -9.79 18.20 -17.16
CA GLY A 236 -10.82 18.39 -18.17
C GLY A 236 -11.14 17.12 -18.98
N ARG A 237 -10.87 15.94 -18.40
CA ARG A 237 -11.13 14.65 -19.06
C ARG A 237 -12.61 14.28 -18.96
N PRO A 238 -13.15 13.52 -19.95
CA PRO A 238 -14.52 13.02 -19.87
C PRO A 238 -14.68 12.08 -18.67
N ILE A 239 -15.90 12.03 -18.11
CA ILE A 239 -16.23 11.09 -17.04
C ILE A 239 -16.01 9.66 -17.57
N PRO A 240 -15.13 8.86 -16.95
CA PRO A 240 -14.80 7.53 -17.43
C PRO A 240 -15.96 6.57 -17.22
N THR A 241 -16.03 5.55 -18.08
CA THR A 241 -16.92 4.40 -17.86
C THR A 241 -16.29 3.40 -16.89
N ILE A 242 -17.08 2.46 -16.37
CA ILE A 242 -16.55 1.34 -15.55
C ILE A 242 -15.43 0.61 -16.30
N GLU A 243 -15.63 0.29 -17.57
CA GLU A 243 -14.62 -0.40 -18.39
C GLU A 243 -13.34 0.42 -18.56
N TYR A 244 -13.46 1.72 -18.85
CA TYR A 244 -12.29 2.60 -18.94
C TYR A 244 -11.56 2.69 -17.59
N ASN A 245 -12.31 2.73 -16.48
CA ASN A 245 -11.75 2.73 -15.15
C ASN A 245 -10.97 1.45 -14.82
N LEU A 246 -11.48 0.28 -15.23
CA LEU A 246 -10.81 -1.01 -15.01
C LEU A 246 -9.59 -1.19 -15.91
N VAL A 247 -9.67 -0.77 -17.17
CA VAL A 247 -8.64 -1.04 -18.18
C VAL A 247 -7.55 0.03 -18.20
N GLU A 248 -7.92 1.31 -18.18
CA GLU A 248 -6.95 2.42 -18.33
C GLU A 248 -6.57 3.03 -16.98
N ASN A 249 -7.55 3.32 -16.13
CA ASN A 249 -7.27 4.01 -14.86
C ASN A 249 -6.79 3.08 -13.75
N GLY A 250 -7.06 1.78 -13.85
CA GLY A 250 -6.77 0.79 -12.82
C GLY A 250 -7.52 1.03 -11.53
N ALA A 251 -8.77 1.49 -11.61
CA ALA A 251 -9.57 1.77 -10.43
C ALA A 251 -9.86 0.47 -9.65
N THR A 252 -9.56 0.50 -8.35
CA THR A 252 -9.65 -0.67 -7.47
C THR A 252 -10.78 -0.54 -6.46
N CYS A 253 -11.22 0.67 -6.16
CA CYS A 253 -12.30 0.91 -5.22
C CYS A 253 -13.33 1.89 -5.79
N ASP A 254 -14.47 1.98 -5.09
CA ASP A 254 -15.54 2.94 -5.36
C ASP A 254 -16.23 2.84 -6.73
N SER A 255 -15.92 1.79 -7.51
CA SER A 255 -16.61 1.50 -8.77
C SER A 255 -18.05 1.06 -8.54
N ALA A 256 -18.96 1.50 -9.41
CA ALA A 256 -20.34 1.03 -9.48
C ALA A 256 -20.45 -0.50 -9.73
N LEU A 257 -19.39 -1.16 -10.21
CA LEU A 257 -19.34 -2.61 -10.33
C LEU A 257 -19.27 -3.31 -8.97
N ASN A 258 -18.75 -2.64 -7.94
CA ASN A 258 -18.59 -3.19 -6.60
C ASN A 258 -19.92 -3.13 -5.82
N THR A 259 -20.44 -4.30 -5.43
CA THR A 259 -21.75 -4.38 -4.77
C THR A 259 -21.81 -3.70 -3.41
N TRP A 260 -20.67 -3.47 -2.75
CA TRP A 260 -20.60 -2.77 -1.47
C TRP A 260 -20.80 -1.26 -1.60
N ARG A 261 -20.75 -0.74 -2.83
CA ARG A 261 -21.01 0.68 -3.17
C ARG A 261 -22.39 0.94 -3.73
N TRP A 262 -23.17 -0.12 -3.94
CA TRP A 262 -24.54 -0.02 -4.38
C TRP A 262 -25.42 0.71 -3.38
N ASN A 263 -26.45 1.39 -3.89
CA ASN A 263 -27.41 2.08 -3.05
C ASN A 263 -28.28 1.07 -2.25
N LYS A 264 -29.00 1.56 -1.23
CA LYS A 264 -29.82 0.71 -0.34
C LYS A 264 -30.85 -0.13 -1.10
N GLY A 265 -31.38 0.38 -2.22
CA GLY A 265 -32.35 -0.31 -3.06
C GLY A 265 -31.74 -1.51 -3.79
N GLU A 266 -30.60 -1.30 -4.43
CA GLU A 266 -29.83 -2.35 -5.11
C GLU A 266 -29.34 -3.43 -4.13
N GLN A 267 -28.79 -3.02 -2.97
CA GLN A 267 -28.42 -3.98 -1.93
C GLN A 267 -29.62 -4.79 -1.42
N LYS A 268 -30.82 -4.19 -1.37
CA LYS A 268 -32.06 -4.90 -1.01
C LYS A 268 -32.47 -5.90 -2.10
N LYS A 269 -32.30 -5.56 -3.38
CA LYS A 269 -32.51 -6.50 -4.51
C LYS A 269 -31.53 -7.68 -4.42
N LEU A 270 -30.25 -7.40 -4.19
CA LEU A 270 -29.21 -8.42 -3.99
C LEU A 270 -29.57 -9.39 -2.85
N ARG A 271 -29.97 -8.85 -1.69
CA ARG A 271 -30.41 -9.66 -0.53
C ARG A 271 -31.65 -10.51 -0.81
N ARG A 272 -32.46 -10.17 -1.81
CA ARG A 272 -33.63 -10.94 -2.26
C ARG A 272 -33.27 -11.97 -3.34
N GLY A 273 -31.98 -12.11 -3.69
CA GLY A 273 -31.52 -13.00 -4.77
C GLY A 273 -31.84 -12.48 -6.16
N GLN A 274 -32.21 -11.20 -6.31
CA GLN A 274 -32.48 -10.61 -7.62
C GLN A 274 -31.17 -10.17 -8.26
N GLU A 275 -30.91 -10.62 -9.48
CA GLU A 275 -29.72 -10.27 -10.23
C GLU A 275 -29.78 -8.80 -10.68
N VAL A 276 -28.70 -8.06 -10.39
CA VAL A 276 -28.50 -6.70 -10.88
C VAL A 276 -27.33 -6.73 -11.86
N ILE A 277 -27.63 -6.58 -13.14
CA ILE A 277 -26.64 -6.51 -14.21
C ILE A 277 -26.20 -5.05 -14.32
N VAL A 278 -24.89 -4.82 -14.16
CA VAL A 278 -24.29 -3.49 -14.30
C VAL A 278 -23.64 -3.42 -15.68
N ASN A 279 -24.07 -2.47 -16.52
CA ASN A 279 -23.46 -2.26 -17.82
C ASN A 279 -22.10 -1.57 -17.65
N VAL A 280 -21.02 -2.21 -18.10
CA VAL A 280 -19.65 -1.69 -18.00
C VAL A 280 -19.39 -0.39 -18.77
N LYS A 281 -20.29 -0.03 -19.70
CA LYS A 281 -20.27 1.27 -20.40
C LYS A 281 -20.91 2.41 -19.62
N THR A 282 -21.46 2.15 -18.43
CA THR A 282 -22.02 3.20 -17.54
C THR A 282 -20.89 4.09 -17.01
N GLN A 283 -21.17 5.38 -16.86
CA GLN A 283 -20.26 6.34 -16.22
C GLN A 283 -20.01 5.94 -14.77
N ASP A 284 -18.75 6.05 -14.34
CA ASP A 284 -18.29 5.61 -13.03
C ASP A 284 -17.43 6.71 -12.36
N PRO A 285 -18.05 7.85 -12.02
CA PRO A 285 -17.34 9.06 -11.60
C PRO A 285 -16.61 8.92 -10.26
N GLY A 286 -17.05 7.99 -9.41
CA GLY A 286 -16.53 7.80 -8.05
C GLY A 286 -15.32 6.86 -7.96
N ALA A 287 -15.06 6.05 -9.00
CA ALA A 287 -14.02 5.04 -8.93
C ALA A 287 -12.62 5.66 -8.91
N LYS A 288 -11.74 5.03 -8.13
CA LYS A 288 -10.35 5.48 -7.97
C LYS A 288 -9.43 4.32 -7.65
N ARG A 289 -8.13 4.55 -7.77
CA ARG A 289 -7.09 3.56 -7.46
C ARG A 289 -6.40 3.89 -6.15
N LEU A 290 -6.39 2.93 -5.24
CA LEU A 290 -5.69 3.01 -3.94
C LEU A 290 -4.68 1.88 -3.73
N ASP A 291 -4.78 0.81 -4.54
CA ASP A 291 -3.90 -0.35 -4.47
C ASP A 291 -2.83 -0.28 -5.56
N TYR A 292 -1.61 -0.71 -5.25
CA TYR A 292 -0.45 -0.52 -6.11
C TYR A 292 0.46 -1.75 -6.13
N ILE A 293 1.17 -1.91 -7.25
CA ILE A 293 2.39 -2.70 -7.35
C ILE A 293 3.48 -1.76 -7.84
N PHE A 294 4.46 -1.49 -6.99
CA PHE A 294 5.71 -0.80 -7.28
C PHE A 294 6.79 -1.80 -7.62
N PHE A 295 7.63 -1.47 -8.60
CA PHE A 295 8.67 -2.34 -9.14
C PHE A 295 9.98 -1.56 -9.31
N ALA A 296 11.09 -2.14 -8.87
CA ALA A 296 12.43 -1.75 -9.30
C ALA A 296 13.21 -2.99 -9.76
N PRO A 297 13.85 -2.97 -10.94
CA PRO A 297 14.74 -4.04 -11.35
C PRO A 297 15.97 -4.12 -10.42
N PRO A 298 16.66 -5.27 -10.35
CA PRO A 298 17.95 -5.37 -9.67
C PRO A 298 18.92 -4.29 -10.16
N ASP A 299 19.62 -3.63 -9.24
CA ASP A 299 20.61 -2.61 -9.59
C ASP A 299 21.75 -3.25 -10.42
N GLN A 300 21.96 -2.70 -11.63
CA GLN A 300 22.96 -3.17 -12.59
C GLN A 300 24.38 -2.78 -12.20
N SER A 301 24.56 -1.87 -11.23
CA SER A 301 25.87 -1.50 -10.67
C SER A 301 26.55 -2.66 -9.92
N PHE A 302 25.79 -3.70 -9.56
CA PHE A 302 26.26 -4.95 -8.96
C PHE A 302 26.17 -6.12 -9.97
N PRO A 303 27.03 -6.18 -11.00
CA PRO A 303 26.93 -7.19 -12.05
C PRO A 303 27.22 -8.59 -11.49
N ALA A 304 26.17 -9.40 -11.37
CA ALA A 304 26.27 -10.82 -11.08
C ALA A 304 25.65 -11.62 -12.24
N GLY A 305 26.34 -11.62 -13.39
CA GLY A 305 26.00 -12.46 -14.55
C GLY A 305 25.57 -11.68 -15.81
N PRO A 306 24.99 -12.36 -16.82
CA PRO A 306 24.57 -11.71 -18.06
C PRO A 306 23.62 -10.56 -17.76
N SER A 307 23.72 -9.46 -18.51
CA SER A 307 22.86 -8.28 -18.39
C SER A 307 21.40 -8.66 -18.63
N LEU A 308 20.68 -8.90 -17.55
CA LEU A 308 19.26 -9.23 -17.55
C LEU A 308 18.46 -7.99 -17.24
N GLU A 309 17.39 -7.80 -18.00
CA GLU A 309 16.49 -6.67 -17.86
C GLU A 309 15.12 -7.19 -17.44
N TRP A 310 14.69 -6.77 -16.25
CA TRP A 310 13.32 -6.97 -15.79
C TRP A 310 12.48 -5.78 -16.23
N ALA A 311 11.30 -6.05 -16.79
CA ALA A 311 10.35 -5.03 -17.19
C ALA A 311 8.91 -5.46 -16.88
N VAL A 312 8.02 -4.48 -16.75
CA VAL A 312 6.58 -4.71 -16.63
C VAL A 312 6.03 -5.09 -18.00
N ASP A 313 5.44 -6.28 -18.11
CA ASP A 313 4.84 -6.82 -19.34
C ASP A 313 3.36 -6.46 -19.45
N SER A 314 2.63 -6.60 -18.34
CA SER A 314 1.19 -6.33 -18.27
C SER A 314 0.77 -5.91 -16.87
N VAL A 315 -0.30 -5.12 -16.81
CA VAL A 315 -1.06 -4.84 -15.59
C VAL A 315 -2.55 -5.04 -15.84
N ASN A 316 -3.30 -5.43 -14.82
CA ASN A 316 -4.76 -5.56 -14.91
C ASN A 316 -5.42 -5.45 -13.53
N VAL A 317 -6.67 -4.96 -13.52
CA VAL A 317 -7.54 -5.10 -12.35
C VAL A 317 -8.14 -6.49 -12.37
N GLY A 318 -8.03 -7.23 -11.25
CA GLY A 318 -8.56 -8.57 -11.07
C GLY A 318 -9.62 -8.63 -9.97
N MET A 319 -10.05 -9.85 -9.62
CA MET A 319 -11.05 -10.10 -8.54
C MET A 319 -12.33 -9.27 -8.67
N THR A 320 -12.74 -8.93 -9.90
CA THR A 320 -13.96 -8.15 -10.20
C THR A 320 -15.22 -9.01 -10.20
N SER A 321 -15.08 -10.34 -10.17
CA SER A 321 -16.18 -11.27 -10.13
C SER A 321 -16.91 -11.23 -8.78
N ARG A 322 -18.19 -11.59 -8.83
CA ARG A 322 -19.02 -11.75 -7.62
C ARG A 322 -18.89 -13.18 -7.11
N HIS A 323 -19.09 -13.34 -5.80
CA HIS A 323 -19.23 -14.66 -5.19
C HIS A 323 -20.33 -15.46 -5.91
N PRO A 324 -20.09 -16.73 -6.29
CA PRO A 324 -21.00 -17.51 -7.15
C PRO A 324 -22.41 -17.67 -6.53
N THR A 325 -22.49 -17.96 -5.23
CA THR A 325 -23.77 -18.10 -4.52
C THR A 325 -24.29 -16.78 -3.94
N LEU A 326 -23.45 -16.02 -3.22
CA LEU A 326 -23.88 -14.81 -2.51
C LEU A 326 -24.11 -13.61 -3.43
N ARG A 327 -23.57 -13.65 -4.65
CA ARG A 327 -23.68 -12.61 -5.68
C ARG A 327 -23.14 -11.22 -5.27
N CYS A 328 -22.51 -11.08 -4.11
CA CYS A 328 -21.78 -9.88 -3.70
C CYS A 328 -20.33 -9.91 -4.19
N SER A 329 -19.71 -8.73 -4.29
CA SER A 329 -18.27 -8.59 -4.54
C SER A 329 -17.47 -9.23 -3.41
N LEU A 330 -16.32 -9.82 -3.76
CA LEU A 330 -15.49 -10.54 -2.80
C LEU A 330 -14.78 -9.64 -1.80
N SER A 331 -14.59 -8.37 -2.12
CA SER A 331 -14.08 -7.33 -1.22
C SER A 331 -14.66 -5.97 -1.64
N ASP A 332 -14.51 -4.94 -0.81
CA ASP A 332 -14.78 -3.54 -1.19
C ASP A 332 -13.68 -2.94 -2.08
N HIS A 333 -12.59 -3.70 -2.30
CA HIS A 333 -11.57 -3.45 -3.31
C HIS A 333 -11.60 -4.53 -4.42
N PHE A 334 -10.99 -4.23 -5.55
CA PHE A 334 -10.57 -5.16 -6.60
C PHE A 334 -9.06 -5.36 -6.52
N SER A 335 -8.53 -6.46 -7.04
CA SER A 335 -7.08 -6.72 -7.00
C SER A 335 -6.34 -5.91 -8.05
N VAL A 336 -5.07 -5.60 -7.78
CA VAL A 336 -4.11 -5.15 -8.80
C VAL A 336 -3.17 -6.30 -9.09
N GLU A 337 -2.95 -6.54 -10.37
CA GLU A 337 -2.07 -7.59 -10.85
C GLU A 337 -1.04 -7.02 -11.81
N ALA A 338 0.18 -7.55 -11.74
CA ALA A 338 1.26 -7.20 -12.64
C ALA A 338 2.04 -8.45 -13.04
N THR A 339 2.46 -8.50 -14.30
CA THR A 339 3.43 -9.47 -14.78
C THR A 339 4.75 -8.77 -15.04
N LEU A 340 5.82 -9.29 -14.47
CA LEU A 340 7.19 -8.92 -14.81
C LEU A 340 7.79 -9.97 -15.74
N VAL A 341 8.56 -9.54 -16.73
CA VAL A 341 9.33 -10.42 -17.62
C VAL A 341 10.81 -10.09 -17.57
N CYS A 342 11.63 -11.13 -17.59
CA CYS A 342 13.09 -11.03 -17.61
C CYS A 342 13.60 -11.37 -19.01
N ARG A 343 14.32 -10.43 -19.63
CA ARG A 343 14.91 -10.60 -20.96
C ARG A 343 16.43 -10.51 -20.88
N ARG A 344 17.12 -11.26 -21.74
CA ARG A 344 18.58 -11.08 -21.93
C ARG A 344 18.79 -9.86 -22.81
N LYS A 345 19.62 -8.93 -22.36
CA LYS A 345 20.06 -7.82 -23.21
C LYS A 345 20.92 -8.39 -24.34
N PRO A 346 20.69 -8.02 -25.60
CA PRO A 346 21.60 -8.35 -26.69
C PRO A 346 22.99 -7.79 -26.37
N LEU A 347 24.05 -8.59 -26.56
CA LEU A 347 25.41 -8.08 -26.53
C LEU A 347 25.53 -6.97 -27.58
N PRO A 348 26.15 -5.81 -27.28
CA PRO A 348 26.44 -4.81 -28.29
C PRO A 348 27.26 -5.47 -29.41
N LEU A 349 26.78 -5.38 -30.65
CA LEU A 349 27.57 -5.77 -31.81
C LEU A 349 28.87 -4.95 -31.79
N PRO A 350 30.05 -5.57 -32.00
CA PRO A 350 31.28 -4.81 -32.09
C PRO A 350 31.16 -3.79 -33.22
N SER A 351 31.23 -2.52 -32.85
CA SER A 351 31.25 -1.39 -33.77
C SER A 351 32.50 -1.48 -34.65
N GLY A 352 32.36 -2.05 -35.86
CA GLY A 352 33.48 -2.23 -36.77
C GLY A 352 33.23 -3.01 -38.07
N MET A 353 31.99 -3.14 -38.55
CA MET A 353 31.75 -3.60 -39.92
C MET A 353 30.67 -2.75 -40.56
N GLU A 354 31.11 -1.73 -41.30
CA GLU A 354 30.30 -1.02 -42.28
C GLU A 354 29.77 -2.05 -43.30
N SER A 355 28.46 -2.29 -43.24
CA SER A 355 27.75 -2.98 -44.32
C SER A 355 27.72 -2.07 -45.54
N ALA A 356 28.31 -2.54 -46.65
CA ALA A 356 28.25 -1.91 -47.97
C ALA A 356 26.80 -1.62 -48.42
N PRO A 357 26.55 -0.59 -49.24
CA PRO A 357 25.20 -0.19 -49.62
C PRO A 357 24.59 -1.18 -50.63
N THR A 358 23.51 -1.84 -50.21
CA THR A 358 22.67 -2.67 -51.09
C THR A 358 21.76 -1.79 -51.96
N ALA A 359 21.70 -2.10 -53.25
CA ALA A 359 20.87 -1.43 -54.27
C ALA A 359 19.35 -1.49 -53.95
N PRO A 360 18.54 -0.54 -54.47
CA PRO A 360 17.10 -0.48 -54.15
C PRO A 360 16.31 -1.54 -54.94
N PRO A 361 15.26 -2.17 -54.36
CA PRO A 361 14.37 -3.02 -55.12
C PRO A 361 13.31 -2.17 -55.85
N THR A 362 13.05 -2.59 -57.08
CA THR A 362 12.05 -2.07 -58.01
C THR A 362 10.62 -2.37 -57.57
N ASN A 363 9.74 -1.41 -57.82
CA ASN A 363 8.28 -1.54 -57.75
C ASN A 363 7.79 -2.68 -58.65
N ASP A 364 6.95 -3.56 -58.12
CA ASP A 364 5.82 -4.09 -58.87
C ASP A 364 4.64 -4.42 -57.97
N LYS A 365 3.44 -4.05 -58.43
CA LYS A 365 2.15 -4.25 -57.76
C LYS A 365 1.47 -5.50 -58.32
N SER A 366 0.92 -6.34 -57.45
CA SER A 366 -0.27 -7.14 -57.77
C SER A 366 -1.11 -7.38 -56.52
N VAL A 367 -2.43 -7.27 -56.72
CA VAL A 367 -3.52 -7.22 -55.73
C VAL A 367 -4.10 -8.61 -55.47
N THR A 368 -4.81 -8.74 -54.33
CA THR A 368 -5.84 -9.76 -53.93
C THR A 368 -5.26 -10.80 -52.95
N GLU A 369 -5.70 -10.98 -51.69
CA GLU A 369 -7.05 -11.34 -51.22
C GLU A 369 -7.13 -11.32 -49.66
N MET A 370 -8.35 -11.41 -49.12
CA MET A 370 -8.77 -11.21 -47.73
C MET A 370 -8.32 -12.29 -46.73
N PHE A 371 -7.98 -11.86 -45.50
CA PHE A 371 -8.24 -12.41 -44.15
C PHE A 371 -7.02 -12.16 -43.24
N GLY A 372 -7.17 -11.42 -42.14
CA GLY A 372 -6.12 -11.35 -41.11
C GLY A 372 -6.17 -10.13 -40.18
N SER A 373 -6.47 -10.42 -38.91
CA SER A 373 -5.81 -9.90 -37.70
C SER A 373 -5.26 -8.47 -37.71
N THR A 374 -5.81 -7.66 -36.80
CA THR A 374 -5.30 -6.36 -36.35
C THR A 374 -3.79 -6.40 -36.04
N PRO A 375 -2.97 -5.42 -36.50
CA PRO A 375 -1.55 -5.39 -36.19
C PRO A 375 -1.33 -4.91 -34.75
N ARG A 376 -0.82 -5.80 -33.91
CA ARG A 376 -0.28 -5.48 -32.59
C ARG A 376 1.06 -4.77 -32.82
N ASN A 377 1.11 -3.46 -32.62
CA ASN A 377 2.32 -2.66 -32.73
C ASN A 377 3.40 -3.19 -31.77
N SER A 378 4.35 -3.96 -32.32
CA SER A 378 5.53 -4.47 -31.65
C SER A 378 6.61 -3.38 -31.61
N ASN A 379 6.41 -2.35 -30.79
CA ASN A 379 7.43 -1.33 -30.47
C ASN A 379 7.46 -1.00 -28.96
N ILE A 380 7.09 -1.96 -28.10
CA ILE A 380 7.09 -1.81 -26.63
C ILE A 380 8.48 -2.09 -26.02
N GLY A 381 9.45 -2.59 -26.80
CA GLY A 381 10.75 -3.03 -26.29
C GLY A 381 11.80 -1.94 -26.05
N THR A 382 11.55 -0.67 -26.40
CA THR A 382 12.63 0.33 -26.49
C THR A 382 12.51 1.49 -25.49
N MET A 383 11.42 1.62 -24.73
CA MET A 383 11.24 2.77 -23.82
C MET A 383 11.85 2.64 -22.41
N VAL A 384 12.34 1.46 -22.00
CA VAL A 384 12.97 1.30 -20.67
C VAL A 384 14.48 1.55 -20.70
N SER A 385 15.14 1.31 -21.83
CA SER A 385 16.62 1.44 -21.94
C SER A 385 17.12 2.88 -22.14
N LEU A 386 16.26 3.89 -22.16
CA LEU A 386 16.62 5.30 -22.37
C LEU A 386 16.10 6.26 -21.29
N MET A 387 15.66 5.76 -20.12
CA MET A 387 15.44 6.64 -18.98
C MET A 387 16.80 7.14 -18.49
N PRO A 388 17.11 8.44 -18.61
CA PRO A 388 18.38 8.94 -18.12
C PRO A 388 18.45 8.67 -16.62
N SER A 389 19.65 8.37 -16.14
CA SER A 389 20.04 8.39 -14.73
C SER A 389 19.98 9.83 -14.17
N SER A 390 18.93 10.58 -14.51
CA SER A 390 18.60 11.83 -13.88
C SER A 390 17.98 11.45 -12.55
N SER A 391 18.77 11.59 -11.49
CA SER A 391 18.29 11.79 -10.13
C SER A 391 17.19 12.85 -10.19
N CYS A 392 15.94 12.40 -10.28
CA CYS A 392 14.77 13.26 -10.17
C CYS A 392 14.72 13.65 -8.69
N LEU A 393 15.54 14.64 -8.32
CA LEU A 393 15.58 15.14 -6.95
C LEU A 393 14.18 15.60 -6.59
N PHE A 394 13.69 15.16 -5.44
CA PHE A 394 12.41 15.64 -4.91
C PHE A 394 12.51 17.17 -4.81
N PRO A 395 11.59 17.93 -5.45
CA PRO A 395 11.66 19.38 -5.42
C PRO A 395 11.77 19.89 -3.98
N ILE A 396 12.68 20.84 -3.74
CA ILE A 396 12.92 21.40 -2.39
C ILE A 396 11.60 21.90 -1.77
N SER A 397 10.71 22.45 -2.60
CA SER A 397 9.38 22.91 -2.20
C SER A 397 8.49 21.82 -1.58
N LEU A 398 8.64 20.56 -1.98
CA LEU A 398 7.87 19.46 -1.40
C LEU A 398 8.41 19.05 -0.02
N TYR A 399 9.72 19.16 0.21
CA TYR A 399 10.26 19.01 1.58
C TYR A 399 9.72 20.12 2.48
N ASP A 400 9.66 21.37 1.98
CA ASP A 400 9.07 22.49 2.72
C ASP A 400 7.59 22.24 3.03
N GLU A 401 6.82 21.68 2.09
CA GLU A 401 5.43 21.26 2.32
C GLU A 401 5.31 20.22 3.44
N ILE A 402 6.16 19.20 3.44
CA ILE A 402 6.19 18.17 4.49
C ILE A 402 6.55 18.79 5.85
N LEU A 403 7.56 19.67 5.90
CA LEU A 403 7.97 20.34 7.14
C LEU A 403 6.88 21.28 7.69
N MET A 404 6.17 22.00 6.82
CA MET A 404 5.01 22.81 7.21
C MET A 404 3.88 21.94 7.79
N MET A 405 3.59 20.80 7.15
CA MET A 405 2.61 19.84 7.65
C MET A 405 3.01 19.28 9.03
N ILE A 406 4.28 18.89 9.20
CA ILE A 406 4.82 18.42 10.49
C ILE A 406 4.66 19.50 11.58
N SER A 407 5.02 20.74 11.27
CA SER A 407 4.95 21.85 12.24
C SER A 407 3.50 22.12 12.70
N SER A 408 2.56 22.12 11.77
CA SER A 408 1.13 22.30 12.04
C SER A 408 0.58 21.15 12.89
N TYR A 409 0.98 19.92 12.58
CA TYR A 409 0.61 18.72 13.33
C TYR A 409 1.15 18.77 14.77
N ASN A 410 2.44 19.11 14.93
CA ASN A 410 3.13 19.21 16.23
C ASN A 410 2.47 20.24 17.15
N LEU A 411 2.12 21.43 16.64
CA LEU A 411 1.42 22.46 17.40
C LEU A 411 0.07 21.95 17.92
N ARG A 412 -0.70 21.25 17.08
CA ARG A 412 -1.98 20.67 17.47
C ARG A 412 -1.81 19.62 18.57
N GLU A 413 -0.89 18.67 18.41
CA GLU A 413 -0.69 17.59 19.38
C GLU A 413 -0.16 18.09 20.72
N ARG A 414 0.72 19.11 20.73
CA ARG A 414 1.14 19.76 21.98
C ARG A 414 -0.03 20.41 22.72
N ARG A 415 -0.93 21.09 21.99
CA ARG A 415 -2.14 21.67 22.58
C ARG A 415 -3.05 20.58 23.14
N GLN A 416 -3.30 19.51 22.40
CA GLN A 416 -4.11 18.37 22.84
C GLN A 416 -3.51 17.69 24.08
N ARG A 417 -2.18 17.50 24.11
CA ARG A 417 -1.47 16.97 25.28
C ARG A 417 -1.70 17.81 26.53
N ARG A 418 -1.55 19.14 26.42
CA ARG A 418 -1.77 20.06 27.56
C ARG A 418 -3.21 19.99 28.06
N LEU A 419 -4.19 19.99 27.15
CA LEU A 419 -5.61 19.90 27.51
C LEU A 419 -5.94 18.57 28.22
N ARG A 420 -5.41 17.44 27.74
CA ARG A 420 -5.63 16.13 28.37
C ARG A 420 -4.99 16.01 29.75
N LEU A 421 -3.77 16.51 29.91
CA LEU A 421 -3.09 16.53 31.21
C LEU A 421 -3.78 17.47 32.20
N TYR A 422 -4.29 18.60 31.72
CA TYR A 422 -5.13 19.50 32.54
C TYR A 422 -6.42 18.81 32.97
N HIS A 423 -7.12 18.13 32.05
CA HIS A 423 -8.33 17.37 32.36
C HIS A 423 -8.06 16.29 33.41
N PHE A 424 -6.98 15.53 33.27
CA PHE A 424 -6.55 14.56 34.29
C PHE A 424 -6.35 15.20 35.68
N GLY A 425 -5.61 16.32 35.76
CA GLY A 425 -5.38 17.02 37.02
C GLY A 425 -6.67 17.60 37.63
N ALA A 426 -7.55 18.14 36.79
CA ALA A 426 -8.85 18.66 37.21
C ALA A 426 -9.75 17.54 37.78
N GLU A 427 -9.80 16.38 37.13
CA GLU A 427 -10.59 15.23 37.59
C GLU A 427 -10.07 14.63 38.90
N ILE A 428 -8.76 14.67 39.17
CA ILE A 428 -8.21 14.33 40.50
C ILE A 428 -8.76 15.28 41.57
N GLY A 429 -8.78 16.59 41.28
CA GLY A 429 -9.33 17.60 42.20
C GLY A 429 -10.83 17.42 42.44
N ILE A 430 -11.60 17.18 41.38
CA ILE A 430 -13.05 16.91 41.46
C ILE A 430 -13.31 15.63 42.26
N ALA A 431 -12.56 14.57 42.03
CA ALA A 431 -12.69 13.31 42.76
C ALA A 431 -12.40 13.49 44.26
N ALA A 432 -11.29 14.17 44.60
CA ALA A 432 -10.96 14.48 45.99
C ALA A 432 -12.05 15.34 46.66
N GLY A 433 -12.58 16.34 45.94
CA GLY A 433 -13.68 17.18 46.39
C GLY A 433 -14.97 16.40 46.62
N CYS A 434 -15.34 15.50 45.71
CA CYS A 434 -16.51 14.64 45.84
C CYS A 434 -16.39 13.68 47.02
N LEU A 435 -15.24 13.01 47.17
CA LEU A 435 -14.99 12.09 48.29
C LEU A 435 -15.00 12.80 49.63
N THR A 436 -14.44 14.01 49.68
CA THR A 436 -14.51 14.89 50.85
C THR A 436 -15.99 15.20 51.15
N ALA A 437 -16.73 15.76 50.18
CA ALA A 437 -18.13 16.15 50.34
C ALA A 437 -19.07 15.04 50.87
N ILE A 438 -18.74 13.76 50.66
CA ILE A 438 -19.51 12.62 51.22
C ILE A 438 -19.60 12.69 52.76
N TRP A 439 -18.56 13.13 53.47
CA TRP A 439 -18.60 13.25 54.94
C TRP A 439 -19.65 14.24 55.45
N TRP A 440 -20.06 15.20 54.62
CA TRP A 440 -21.06 16.21 54.95
C TRP A 440 -22.41 15.97 54.26
N SER A 441 -22.57 14.82 53.60
CA SER A 441 -23.77 14.50 52.84
C SER A 441 -24.93 14.12 53.76
N PRO A 442 -26.07 14.84 53.73
CA PRO A 442 -27.19 14.60 54.63
C PRO A 442 -28.07 13.42 54.20
N ARG A 443 -27.88 12.88 52.99
CA ARG A 443 -28.74 11.83 52.42
C ARG A 443 -27.92 10.85 51.58
N ASN A 444 -28.21 9.56 51.72
CA ASN A 444 -27.47 8.48 51.03
C ASN A 444 -27.44 8.63 49.50
N PHE A 445 -28.52 9.13 48.88
CA PHE A 445 -28.54 9.33 47.42
C PHE A 445 -27.53 10.40 46.95
N VAL A 446 -27.28 11.44 47.77
CA VAL A 446 -26.30 12.48 47.45
C VAL A 446 -24.90 11.90 47.49
N SER A 447 -24.59 11.06 48.49
CA SER A 447 -23.32 10.34 48.58
C SER A 447 -23.12 9.41 47.38
N PHE A 448 -24.17 8.71 46.95
CA PHE A 448 -24.12 7.85 45.76
C PHE A 448 -23.80 8.65 44.50
N PHE A 449 -24.45 9.79 44.25
CA PHE A 449 -24.16 10.61 43.08
C PHE A 449 -22.76 11.21 43.11
N LEU A 450 -22.26 11.64 44.28
CA LEU A 450 -20.89 12.12 44.44
C LEU A 450 -19.85 11.02 44.14
N MET A 451 -20.09 9.80 44.64
CA MET A 451 -19.23 8.64 44.32
C MET A 451 -19.26 8.30 42.83
N LEU A 452 -20.44 8.31 42.21
CA LEU A 452 -20.61 8.01 40.79
C LEU A 452 -19.90 9.04 39.92
N LEU A 453 -20.09 10.34 40.20
CA LEU A 453 -19.43 11.44 39.51
C LEU A 453 -17.91 11.33 39.65
N SER A 454 -17.42 11.14 40.89
CA SER A 454 -15.99 10.94 41.16
C SER A 454 -15.41 9.77 40.39
N THR A 455 -16.13 8.65 40.32
CA THR A 455 -15.61 7.42 39.71
C THR A 455 -15.54 7.55 38.18
N ILE A 456 -16.63 8.06 37.56
CA ILE A 456 -16.68 8.24 36.11
C ILE A 456 -15.70 9.33 35.67
N GLY A 457 -15.69 10.47 36.37
CA GLY A 457 -14.80 11.60 36.11
C GLY A 457 -13.32 11.21 36.22
N LEU A 458 -12.93 10.60 37.34
CA LEU A 458 -11.56 10.13 37.53
C LEU A 458 -11.15 9.08 36.50
N SER A 459 -12.06 8.15 36.13
CA SER A 459 -11.78 7.16 35.09
C SER A 459 -11.50 7.83 33.74
N ALA A 460 -12.32 8.82 33.34
CA ALA A 460 -12.09 9.59 32.12
C ALA A 460 -10.78 10.39 32.19
N GLY A 461 -10.51 11.05 33.32
CA GLY A 461 -9.28 11.78 33.58
C GLY A 461 -8.04 10.90 33.49
N VAL A 462 -8.05 9.71 34.10
CA VAL A 462 -6.92 8.75 34.05
C VAL A 462 -6.64 8.30 32.61
N ILE A 463 -7.69 8.00 31.83
CA ILE A 463 -7.54 7.63 30.41
C ILE A 463 -6.89 8.78 29.63
N ASP A 464 -7.35 10.03 29.83
CA ASP A 464 -6.73 11.20 29.22
C ASP A 464 -5.29 11.46 29.68
N GLY A 465 -5.00 11.24 30.96
CA GLY A 465 -3.65 11.33 31.52
C GLY A 465 -2.69 10.34 30.88
N LEU A 466 -3.10 9.09 30.71
CA LEU A 466 -2.33 8.06 30.01
C LEU A 466 -2.11 8.41 28.53
N MET A 467 -3.16 8.87 27.84
CA MET A 467 -3.06 9.30 26.44
C MET A 467 -2.12 10.50 26.27
N GLY A 468 -2.28 11.55 27.09
CA GLY A 468 -1.44 12.76 27.01
C GLY A 468 0.00 12.54 27.49
N GLY A 469 0.20 11.70 28.51
CA GLY A 469 1.50 11.43 29.11
C GLY A 469 2.37 10.49 28.27
N LEU A 470 1.83 9.30 27.95
CA LEU A 470 2.59 8.23 27.31
C LEU A 470 2.45 8.26 25.78
N PHE A 471 1.20 8.25 25.30
CA PHE A 471 0.94 8.10 23.86
C PHE A 471 1.39 9.33 23.07
N VAL A 472 0.86 10.52 23.37
CA VAL A 472 1.25 11.75 22.64
C VAL A 472 2.75 12.03 22.83
N GLY A 473 3.33 11.64 23.98
CA GLY A 473 4.77 11.69 24.19
C GLY A 473 5.57 10.83 23.21
N SER A 474 5.15 9.58 22.99
CA SER A 474 5.78 8.68 22.02
C SER A 474 5.59 9.14 20.57
N GLU A 475 4.41 9.65 20.23
CA GLU A 475 4.09 10.18 18.91
C GLU A 475 4.94 11.42 18.59
N LEU A 476 5.08 12.35 19.53
CA LEU A 476 5.94 13.53 19.35
C LEU A 476 7.42 13.17 19.19
N ARG A 477 7.90 12.08 19.81
CA ARG A 477 9.26 11.58 19.58
C ARG A 477 9.42 10.98 18.18
N ALA A 478 8.49 10.14 17.75
CA ALA A 478 8.49 9.61 16.39
C ALA A 478 8.41 10.73 15.34
N LEU A 479 7.63 11.79 15.61
CA LEU A 479 7.54 12.95 14.75
C LEU A 479 8.86 13.72 14.66
N LYS A 480 9.64 13.82 15.75
CA LYS A 480 10.97 14.44 15.73
C LYS A 480 11.96 13.66 14.87
N GLU A 481 11.95 12.32 14.95
CA GLU A 481 12.79 11.49 14.07
C GLU A 481 12.43 11.72 12.60
N PHE A 482 11.14 11.69 12.27
CA PHE A 482 10.68 11.96 10.91
C PHE A 482 11.03 13.38 10.44
N GLU A 483 10.86 14.40 11.30
CA GLU A 483 11.24 15.78 11.01
C GLU A 483 12.74 15.92 10.72
N TRP A 484 13.58 15.27 11.53
CA TRP A 484 15.03 15.29 11.34
C TRP A 484 15.43 14.64 10.01
N GLU A 485 14.86 13.47 9.68
CA GLU A 485 15.14 12.79 8.43
C GLU A 485 14.76 13.64 7.20
N VAL A 486 13.59 14.29 7.24
CA VAL A 486 13.12 15.18 6.17
C VAL A 486 14.02 16.41 6.04
N LYS A 487 14.42 17.04 7.16
CA LYS A 487 15.37 18.17 7.18
C LYS A 487 16.71 17.76 6.58
N ASN A 488 17.24 16.61 6.97
CA ASN A 488 18.51 16.09 6.46
C ASN A 488 18.44 15.83 4.95
N ALA A 489 17.39 15.15 4.48
CA ALA A 489 17.20 14.90 3.04
C ALA A 489 17.04 16.19 2.23
N ARG A 490 16.32 17.18 2.77
CA ARG A 490 16.18 18.51 2.16
C ARG A 490 17.54 19.21 2.00
N ARG A 491 18.41 19.14 3.02
CA ARG A 491 19.76 19.74 2.97
C ARG A 491 20.62 19.06 1.92
N MET A 492 20.60 17.74 1.87
CA MET A 492 21.30 16.97 0.82
C MET A 492 20.80 17.36 -0.58
N ALA A 493 19.49 17.53 -0.76
CA ALA A 493 18.91 17.97 -2.02
C ALA A 493 19.27 19.43 -2.39
N ALA A 494 19.52 20.28 -1.40
CA ALA A 494 19.95 21.67 -1.58
C ALA A 494 21.47 21.84 -1.74
N GLY A 495 22.25 20.76 -1.66
CA GLY A 495 23.72 20.80 -1.73
C GLY A 495 24.41 21.33 -0.47
N GLY A 496 23.72 21.34 0.68
CA GLY A 496 24.29 21.79 1.96
C GLY A 496 25.19 20.75 2.63
N ASP A 497 26.24 21.20 3.33
CA ASP A 497 27.14 20.37 4.12
C ASP A 497 26.45 19.92 5.44
N PRO A 498 26.49 18.62 5.81
CA PRO A 498 25.86 18.09 7.03
C PRO A 498 26.44 18.61 8.36
N THR A 499 27.52 19.40 8.36
CA THR A 499 28.24 19.84 9.57
C THR A 499 27.65 21.06 10.30
N ASP A 500 26.67 21.76 9.73
CA ASP A 500 26.09 22.99 10.33
C ASP A 500 25.24 22.77 11.61
N ASP A 501 24.94 21.52 11.99
CA ASP A 501 24.10 21.22 13.17
C ASP A 501 24.82 21.34 14.53
N LEU A 502 26.16 21.48 14.56
CA LEU A 502 26.88 21.68 15.82
C LEU A 502 26.62 23.06 16.46
N ALA A 503 25.93 23.98 15.78
CA ALA A 503 25.61 25.31 16.30
C ALA A 503 24.20 25.42 16.92
N GLU A 504 23.25 24.51 16.64
CA GLU A 504 21.85 24.63 17.10
C GLU A 504 21.47 23.67 18.25
N GLY A 505 22.38 22.80 18.68
CA GLY A 505 22.13 21.75 19.70
C GLY A 505 22.26 22.16 21.17
N GLU A 506 22.78 23.35 21.50
CA GLU A 506 22.89 23.81 22.89
C GLU A 506 21.56 24.42 23.40
N GLY A 507 20.54 23.58 23.55
CA GLY A 507 19.17 24.00 23.85
C GLY A 507 18.40 23.08 24.79
N LYS A 508 19.03 22.72 25.93
CA LYS A 508 18.45 22.11 27.16
C LYS A 508 17.57 20.85 27.03
N VAL A 509 18.13 19.78 27.62
CA VAL A 509 17.53 18.48 28.00
C VAL A 509 16.25 18.63 28.82
#